data_AF-A0A6I3HAM2-F1
#
_entry.id   AF-A0A6I3HAM2-F1
#
_cell.length_a   1.000
_cell.length_b   1.000
_cell.length_c   1.000
_cell.angle_alpha   90.00
_cell.angle_beta   90.00
_cell.angle_gamma   90.00
#
_symmetry.space_group_name_H-M   'P 1'
#
loop_
_entity.id
_entity.type
_entity.pdbx_description
1 polymer ?
#
loop_
_entity_poly.entity_id
_entity_poly.type
_entity_poly.pdbx_seq_one_letter_code
_entity_poly.pdbx_strand_id
1 'polypeptide(L)' 'MSNSSPSMRITPEPTIEEAAAIAAAIEVTRPRIMVGQEVEPESRWRFSGRWWSRPVASRRARPAARN' A
#
# COMPACT_ATOMS: atom_id res chain seq x y z
N MET A 1 2.42 30.07 11.80
CA MET A 1 2.74 28.64 11.99
C MET A 1 3.58 28.22 10.80
N SER A 2 4.89 28.02 10.98
CA SER A 2 5.77 27.59 9.88
C SER A 2 5.72 26.08 9.74
N ASN A 3 5.21 25.59 8.60
CA ASN A 3 5.24 24.17 8.27
C ASN A 3 6.68 23.81 7.88
N SER A 4 7.37 23.06 8.74
CA SER A 4 8.65 22.45 8.39
C SER A 4 8.35 21.15 7.64
N SER A 5 8.40 21.18 6.31
CA SER A 5 8.33 19.95 5.51
C SER A 5 9.61 19.13 5.75
N PRO A 6 9.52 17.83 6.04
CA PRO A 6 10.72 17.01 6.19
C PRO A 6 11.48 16.96 4.87
N SER A 7 12.77 17.32 4.90
CA SER A 7 13.67 17.17 3.76
C SER A 7 13.99 15.68 3.56
N MET A 8 13.30 15.01 2.64
CA MET A 8 13.57 13.62 2.31
C MET A 8 14.70 13.54 1.26
N ARG A 9 15.77 12.81 1.58
CA ARG A 9 16.88 12.52 0.66
C ARG A 9 16.88 11.03 0.30
N ILE A 10 17.07 10.72 -0.98
CA ILE A 10 17.14 9.36 -1.50
C ILE A 10 18.61 9.08 -1.81
N THR A 11 19.14 7.95 -1.31
CA THR A 11 20.51 7.50 -1.58
C THR A 11 20.52 6.01 -1.92
N PRO A 12 21.21 5.58 -3.00
CA PRO A 12 21.97 6.42 -3.94
C PRO A 12 21.08 7.39 -4.74
N GLU A 13 21.69 8.46 -5.24
CA GLU A 13 20.99 9.38 -6.13
C GLU A 13 20.69 8.65 -7.45
N PRO A 14 19.42 8.62 -7.90
CA PRO A 14 19.07 7.90 -9.11
C PRO A 14 19.75 8.53 -10.32
N THR A 15 20.14 7.69 -11.28
CA THR A 15 20.54 8.14 -12.61
C THR A 15 19.37 8.82 -13.32
N ILE A 16 19.65 9.56 -14.40
CA ILE A 16 18.63 10.23 -15.21
C ILE A 16 17.61 9.21 -15.76
N GLU A 17 18.09 8.05 -16.19
CA GLU A 17 17.26 6.97 -16.74
C GLU A 17 16.33 6.38 -15.67
N GLU A 18 16.85 6.12 -14.47
CA GLU A 18 16.05 5.63 -13.34
C GLU A 18 15.02 6.67 -12.88
N ALA A 19 15.42 7.94 -12.79
CA ALA A 19 14.51 9.03 -12.45
C ALA A 19 13.37 9.17 -13.48
N ALA A 20 13.69 9.05 -14.77
CA ALA A 20 12.71 9.07 -15.84
C ALA A 20 11.77 7.87 -15.77
N ALA A 21 12.28 6.66 -15.52
CA ALA A 21 11.47 5.46 -15.35
C ALA A 21 10.51 5.55 -14.16
N ILE A 22 10.98 6.07 -13.01
CA ILE A 22 10.15 6.29 -11.82
C ILE A 22 9.06 7.32 -12.11
N ALA A 23 9.40 8.45 -12.73
CA ALA A 23 8.43 9.49 -13.08
C ALA A 23 7.35 8.95 -14.04
N ALA A 24 7.76 8.17 -15.05
CA ALA A 24 6.84 7.52 -15.97
C ALA A 24 5.92 6.51 -15.26
N ALA A 25 6.46 5.71 -14.35
CA ALA A 25 5.65 4.77 -13.57
C ALA A 25 4.60 5.47 -12.71
N ILE A 26 4.97 6.57 -12.03
CA ILE A 26 4.02 7.40 -11.26
C ILE A 26 2.93 7.94 -12.18
N GLU A 27 3.30 8.48 -13.35
CA GLU A 27 2.34 9.06 -14.30
C GLU A 27 1.38 8.01 -14.88
N VAL A 28 1.86 6.80 -15.16
CA VAL A 28 1.03 5.70 -15.69
C VAL A 28 0.11 5.11 -14.61
N THR A 29 0.57 5.04 -13.36
CA THR A 29 -0.19 4.43 -12.25
C THR A 29 -1.11 5.39 -11.52
N ARG A 30 -0.97 6.71 -11.74
CA ARG A 30 -1.83 7.68 -11.07
C ARG A 30 -3.29 7.49 -11.50
N PRO A 31 -4.25 7.56 -10.55
CA PRO A 31 -5.67 7.54 -10.90
C PRO A 31 -6.00 8.69 -11.85
N ARG A 32 -6.61 8.36 -12.99
CA ARG A 32 -7.13 9.37 -13.91
C ARG A 32 -8.55 9.71 -13.44
N ILE A 33 -8.75 10.93 -12.97
CA ILE A 33 -10.09 11.40 -12.60
C ILE A 33 -10.88 11.57 -13.91
N MET A 34 -11.64 10.54 -14.28
CA MET A 34 -12.61 10.63 -15.36
C MET A 34 -13.89 11.23 -14.79
N VAL A 35 -14.18 12.48 -15.17
CA VAL A 35 -15.45 13.13 -14.84
C VAL A 35 -16.56 12.39 -15.61
N GLY A 36 -17.47 11.72 -14.88
CA GLY A 36 -18.65 11.09 -15.46
C GLY A 36 -18.60 9.58 -15.67
N GLN A 37 -17.62 8.86 -15.14
CA GLN A 37 -17.69 7.39 -15.08
C GLN A 37 -18.52 6.98 -13.87
N GLU A 38 -19.55 6.16 -14.09
CA GLU A 38 -20.23 5.42 -13.03
C GLU A 38 -19.20 4.48 -12.40
N VAL A 39 -18.85 4.75 -11.13
CA VAL A 39 -17.89 3.92 -10.40
C VAL A 39 -18.60 2.61 -10.09
N GLU A 40 -18.31 1.57 -10.87
CA GLU A 40 -18.63 0.19 -10.50
C GLU A 40 -18.17 -0.04 -9.05
N PRO A 41 -19.01 -0.60 -8.16
CA PRO A 41 -18.63 -0.80 -6.77
C PRO A 41 -17.33 -1.58 -6.71
N GLU A 42 -16.29 -0.95 -6.16
CA GLU A 42 -14.96 -1.54 -6.05
C GLU A 42 -15.07 -2.97 -5.53
N SER A 43 -14.47 -3.90 -6.26
CA SER A 43 -14.46 -5.31 -5.88
C SER A 43 -13.97 -5.39 -4.44
N ARG A 44 -14.80 -5.92 -3.54
CA ARG A 44 -14.56 -5.97 -2.08
C ARG A 44 -13.49 -7.02 -1.72
N TRP A 45 -12.53 -7.22 -2.61
CA TRP A 45 -11.36 -8.07 -2.42
C TRP A 45 -10.49 -7.41 -1.36
N ARG A 46 -10.69 -7.86 -0.12
CA ARG A 46 -9.82 -7.46 0.99
C ARG A 46 -8.49 -8.16 0.75
N PHE A 47 -7.45 -7.39 0.41
CA PHE A 47 -6.08 -7.88 0.42
C PHE A 47 -5.84 -8.58 1.77
N SER A 48 -5.63 -9.90 1.74
CA SER A 48 -5.19 -10.63 2.92
C SER A 48 -3.75 -10.23 3.16
N GLY A 49 -3.52 -9.08 3.82
CA GLY A 49 -2.22 -8.55 4.24
C GLY A 49 -1.53 -9.42 5.29
N ARG A 50 -1.59 -10.73 5.10
CA ARG A 50 -1.33 -11.82 6.03
C ARG A 50 -0.65 -12.95 5.26
N TRP A 51 0.30 -12.66 4.39
CA TRP A 51 1.22 -13.71 3.97
C TRP A 51 2.18 -14.09 5.13
N TRP A 52 2.50 -13.16 6.04
CA TRP A 52 3.54 -13.36 7.08
C TRP A 52 3.04 -13.28 8.52
N SER A 53 1.74 -13.14 8.74
CA SER A 53 1.21 -12.96 10.10
C SER A 53 0.31 -14.11 10.52
N ARG A 54 0.71 -14.81 11.59
CA ARG A 54 -0.05 -15.95 12.15
C ARG A 54 -1.53 -15.61 12.37
N PRO A 55 -2.48 -16.53 12.06
CA PRO A 55 -3.91 -16.34 12.28
C PRO A 55 -4.23 -16.04 13.75
N VAL A 56 -5.27 -15.24 14.01
CA VAL A 56 -5.74 -14.95 15.37
C VAL A 56 -6.19 -16.23 16.08
N ALA A 57 -6.75 -17.19 15.36
CA ALA A 57 -7.11 -18.51 15.90
C ALA A 57 -5.91 -19.25 16.49
N SER A 58 -4.72 -19.10 15.89
CA SER A 58 -3.47 -19.69 16.40
C SER A 58 -2.91 -18.96 17.63
N ARG A 59 -3.44 -17.78 17.98
CA ARG A 59 -3.05 -16.99 19.17
C ARG A 59 -3.97 -17.20 20.37
N ARG A 60 -5.03 -18.00 20.27
CA ARG A 60 -5.91 -18.29 21.41
C ARG A 60 -5.46 -19.57 22.09
N ALA A 61 -5.13 -19.50 23.38
CA ALA A 61 -5.01 -20.69 24.20
C ALA A 61 -6.37 -21.39 24.18
N ARG A 62 -6.44 -22.59 23.59
CA ARG A 62 -7.64 -23.41 23.61
C ARG A 62 -7.80 -23.91 25.05
N PRO A 63 -8.87 -23.55 25.79
CA PRO A 63 -9.13 -24.20 27.07
C PRO A 63 -9.30 -25.70 26.80
N ALA A 64 -8.52 -26.52 27.49
CA ALA A 64 -8.64 -27.97 27.38
C ALA A 64 -10.04 -28.37 27.88
N ALA A 65 -10.76 -29.16 27.09
CA ALA A 65 -11.94 -29.84 27.59
C ALA A 65 -11.50 -30.68 28.79
N ARG A 66 -12.02 -30.35 29.96
CA ARG A 66 -11.78 -31.06 31.21
C ARG A 66 -12.70 -32.28 31.22
N ASN A 67 -12.10 -33.46 31.33
CA ASN A 67 -12.78 -34.72 31.63
C ASN A 67 -13.24 -34.74 33.09
#